data_AF-A0A482UUF5-F1
#
_entry.id   AF-A0A482UUF5-F1
#
_cell.length_a   1.000
_cell.length_b   1.000
_cell.length_c   1.000
_cell.angle_alpha   90.00
_cell.angle_beta   90.00
_cell.angle_gamma   90.00
#
_symmetry.space_group_name_H-M   'P 1'
#
loop_
_entity.id
_entity.type
_entity.pdbx_description
1 polymer ?
#
loop_
_entity_poly.entity_id
_entity_poly.type
_entity_poly.pdbx_seq_one_letter_code
_entity_poly.pdbx_strand_id
1 'polypeptide(L)'
;MDDRDSKGVSITFLAVVNIVKLRSTLLCCGPNERTLAEAAFPNGIFHATQFEPTLMDLGSLVSRKKDFIPAVSNAIKKGWSNAPAGQIHKSNSDVFDFSQYQDSSLTLNRE
;
A
#
# COMPACT_ATOMS: atom_id res chain seq x y z
N MET A 1 -13.58 10.33 -20.78
CA MET A 1 -13.60 9.49 -19.58
C MET A 1 -12.43 8.53 -19.76
N ASP A 2 -11.35 8.75 -19.02
CA ASP A 2 -10.06 8.07 -19.21
C ASP A 2 -10.15 6.57 -18.90
N ASP A 3 -9.63 5.73 -19.80
CA ASP A 3 -9.50 4.26 -19.67
C ASP A 3 -8.75 3.77 -18.40
N ARG A 4 -8.19 4.70 -17.62
CA ARG A 4 -7.43 4.44 -16.39
C ARG A 4 -8.34 4.08 -15.22
N ASP A 5 -9.57 4.59 -15.17
CA ASP A 5 -10.48 4.35 -14.04
C ASP A 5 -11.17 2.98 -14.12
N SER A 6 -11.17 2.36 -15.31
CA SER A 6 -11.75 1.04 -15.59
C SER A 6 -10.83 -0.14 -15.28
N LYS A 7 -9.60 0.11 -14.83
CA LYS A 7 -8.63 -0.94 -14.46
C LYS A 7 -8.50 -0.96 -12.95
N GLY A 8 -9.28 -1.81 -12.28
CA GLY A 8 -9.19 -1.99 -10.83
C GLY A 8 -7.74 -2.24 -10.40
N VAL A 9 -7.25 -1.44 -9.47
CA VAL A 9 -5.89 -1.60 -8.91
C VAL A 9 -5.93 -2.73 -7.90
N SER A 10 -5.20 -3.82 -8.17
CA SER A 10 -5.17 -4.97 -7.27
C SER A 10 -4.21 -4.79 -6.09
N ILE A 11 -3.14 -4.00 -6.27
CA ILE A 11 -2.05 -3.82 -5.29
C ILE A 11 -1.49 -2.41 -5.42
N THR A 12 -1.25 -1.74 -4.29
CA THR A 12 -0.57 -0.44 -4.25
C THR A 12 0.63 -0.51 -3.30
N PHE A 13 1.76 0.05 -3.72
CA PHE A 13 2.93 0.16 -2.85
C PHE A 13 3.25 1.63 -2.56
N LEU A 14 3.41 1.96 -1.28
CA LEU A 14 3.92 3.24 -0.83
C LEU A 14 5.34 3.07 -0.30
N ALA A 15 6.32 3.60 -1.04
CA ALA A 15 7.72 3.64 -0.61
C ALA A 15 8.11 5.05 -0.17
N VAL A 16 8.56 5.19 1.08
CA VAL A 16 9.08 6.44 1.65
C VAL A 16 10.59 6.42 1.54
N VAL A 17 11.16 7.40 0.82
CA VAL A 17 12.60 7.50 0.59
C VAL A 17 13.17 8.68 1.36
N ASN A 18 14.11 8.41 2.26
CA ASN A 18 14.98 9.43 2.82
C ASN A 18 16.10 9.73 1.82
N ILE A 19 15.95 10.83 1.07
CA ILE A 19 16.91 11.23 0.03
C ILE A 19 18.27 11.69 0.58
N VAL A 20 18.33 12.12 1.84
CA VAL A 20 19.58 12.55 2.48
C VAL A 20 20.41 11.33 2.91
N LYS A 21 19.75 10.33 3.52
CA LYS A 21 20.41 9.09 3.98
C LYS A 21 20.48 8.01 2.90
N LEU A 22 19.81 8.20 1.77
CA LEU A 22 19.61 7.23 0.70
C LEU A 22 19.10 5.89 1.24
N ARG A 23 18.04 5.96 2.03
CA ARG A 23 17.34 4.80 2.61
C ARG A 23 15.87 4.81 2.25
N SER A 24 15.24 3.65 2.10
CA SER A 24 13.79 3.59 1.91
C SER A 24 13.08 2.56 2.77
N THR A 25 11.82 2.86 3.06
CA THR A 25 10.90 2.00 3.79
C THR A 25 9.64 1.83 2.96
N LEU A 26 9.19 0.59 2.82
CA LEU A 26 7.98 0.22 2.11
C LEU A 26 6.85 -0.02 3.12
N LEU A 27 5.70 0.61 2.88
CA LEU A 27 4.46 0.35 3.61
C LEU A 27 3.65 -0.72 2.87
N CYS A 28 3.26 -1.75 3.60
CA CYS A 28 2.39 -2.85 3.18
C CYS A 28 1.20 -2.89 4.13
N CYS A 29 0.00 -2.59 3.63
CA CYS A 29 -1.23 -2.50 4.41
C CYS A 29 -2.06 -3.79 4.36
N GLY A 30 -1.72 -4.74 3.49
CA GLY A 30 -2.46 -6.00 3.38
C GLY A 30 -1.63 -7.24 3.05
N PRO A 31 -2.23 -8.44 3.16
CA PRO A 31 -1.53 -9.72 2.93
C PRO A 31 -0.93 -9.85 1.53
N ASN A 32 -1.62 -9.33 0.50
CA ASN A 32 -1.13 -9.37 -0.88
C ASN A 32 0.11 -8.48 -1.07
N GLU A 33 0.06 -7.24 -0.53
CA GLU A 33 1.19 -6.31 -0.58
C GLU A 33 2.39 -6.90 0.15
N ARG A 34 2.17 -7.49 1.32
CA ARG A 34 3.22 -8.11 2.11
C ARG A 34 3.87 -9.30 1.40
N THR A 35 3.08 -10.26 0.96
CA THR A 35 3.63 -11.46 0.28
C THR A 35 4.31 -11.10 -1.03
N LEU A 36 3.82 -10.09 -1.75
CA LEU A 36 4.50 -9.57 -2.93
C LEU A 36 5.81 -8.85 -2.57
N ALA A 37 5.82 -8.06 -1.49
CA ALA A 37 7.01 -7.39 -1.01
C ALA A 37 8.09 -8.38 -0.57
N GLU A 38 7.72 -9.46 0.13
CA GLU A 38 8.60 -10.56 0.51
C GLU A 38 9.18 -11.26 -0.73
N ALA A 39 8.36 -11.51 -1.75
CA ALA A 39 8.80 -12.10 -3.00
C ALA A 39 9.69 -11.17 -3.85
N ALA A 40 9.43 -9.86 -3.83
CA ALA A 40 10.15 -8.87 -4.61
C ALA A 40 11.47 -8.44 -3.96
N PHE A 41 11.50 -8.36 -2.63
CA PHE A 41 12.62 -7.83 -1.84
C PHE A 41 13.06 -8.84 -0.78
N PRO A 42 13.70 -9.96 -1.16
CA PRO A 42 14.06 -11.03 -0.22
C PRO A 42 15.04 -10.59 0.89
N ASN A 43 15.74 -9.47 0.69
CA ASN A 43 16.69 -8.90 1.66
C ASN A 43 16.08 -7.76 2.50
N GLY A 44 14.83 -7.37 2.26
CA GLY A 44 14.19 -6.33 3.07
C GLY A 44 13.71 -6.89 4.40
N ILE A 45 13.71 -6.04 5.42
CA ILE A 45 13.49 -6.45 6.81
C ILE A 45 12.20 -5.83 7.30
N PHE A 46 11.25 -6.66 7.72
CA PHE A 46 10.04 -6.17 8.37
C PHE A 46 10.32 -5.68 9.79
N HIS A 47 9.85 -4.48 10.10
CA HIS A 47 9.91 -3.94 11.46
C HIS A 47 8.95 -4.72 12.36
N ALA A 48 9.47 -5.26 13.45
CA ALA A 48 8.64 -5.92 14.45
C ALA A 48 7.72 -4.91 15.13
N THR A 49 6.42 -5.08 14.94
CA THR A 49 5.36 -4.32 15.62
C THR A 49 4.61 -5.23 16.59
N GLN A 50 3.88 -4.65 17.54
CA GLN A 50 2.98 -5.43 18.40
C GLN A 50 1.83 -6.10 17.60
N PHE A 51 1.56 -5.57 16.39
CA PHE A 51 0.61 -6.09 15.41
C PHE A 51 1.34 -6.72 14.21
N GLU A 52 0.61 -7.08 13.16
CA GLU A 52 1.21 -7.53 11.90
C GLU A 52 2.19 -6.48 11.35
N PRO A 53 3.42 -6.88 10.98
CA PRO A 53 4.41 -5.94 10.49
C PRO A 53 4.01 -5.37 9.13
N THR A 54 3.79 -4.07 9.09
CA THR A 54 3.36 -3.31 7.91
C THR A 54 4.51 -2.55 7.24
N LEU A 55 5.64 -2.37 7.93
CA LEU A 55 6.77 -1.59 7.42
C LEU A 55 7.95 -2.52 7.11
N MET A 56 8.47 -2.42 5.90
CA MET A 56 9.65 -3.15 5.43
C MET A 56 10.78 -2.18 5.10
N ASP A 57 11.92 -2.31 5.78
CA ASP A 57 13.15 -1.60 5.43
C ASP A 57 13.77 -2.22 4.17
N LEU A 58 13.94 -1.41 3.13
CA LEU A 58 14.55 -1.82 1.86
C LEU A 58 16.02 -1.40 1.76
N GLY A 59 16.59 -0.81 2.82
CA GLY A 59 17.99 -0.40 2.85
C GLY A 59 18.28 0.67 1.81
N SER A 60 19.27 0.43 0.94
CA SER A 60 19.76 1.40 -0.05
C SER A 60 18.98 1.41 -1.38
N LEU A 61 17.88 0.67 -1.48
CA LEU A 61 17.00 0.70 -2.65
C LEU A 61 16.19 1.99 -2.64
N VAL A 62 16.41 2.90 -3.57
CA VAL A 62 15.78 4.25 -3.55
C VAL A 62 15.24 4.69 -4.90
N SER A 63 15.56 3.96 -5.97
CA SER A 63 15.15 4.29 -7.32
C SER A 63 13.94 3.48 -7.76
N ARG A 64 12.82 4.15 -8.02
CA ARG A 64 11.63 3.49 -8.55
C ARG A 64 11.88 2.70 -9.83
N LYS A 65 12.59 3.30 -10.79
CA LYS A 65 12.82 2.69 -12.11
C LYS A 65 13.83 1.54 -12.06
N LYS A 66 14.87 1.68 -11.23
CA LYS A 66 15.97 0.71 -11.17
C LYS A 66 15.72 -0.39 -10.15
N ASP A 67 15.19 -0.03 -8.98
CA ASP A 67 15.14 -0.92 -7.83
C ASP A 67 13.73 -1.50 -7.64
N PHE A 68 12.68 -0.67 -7.68
CA PHE A 68 11.33 -1.11 -7.31
C PHE A 68 10.58 -1.80 -8.44
N ILE A 69 10.44 -1.14 -9.60
CA ILE A 69 9.68 -1.69 -10.74
C ILE A 69 10.24 -3.04 -11.19
N PRO A 70 11.57 -3.22 -11.37
CA PRO A 70 12.11 -4.50 -11.82
C PRO A 70 11.92 -5.61 -10.78
N ALA A 71 12.11 -5.33 -9.49
CA ALA A 71 11.93 -6.30 -8.42
C ALA A 71 10.49 -6.84 -8.39
N VAL A 72 9.51 -5.94 -8.36
CA VAL A 72 8.08 -6.30 -8.34
C VAL A 72 7.67 -7.01 -9.62
N SER A 73 8.08 -6.49 -10.79
CA SER A 73 7.78 -7.11 -12.08
C SER A 73 8.35 -8.52 -12.19
N ASN A 74 9.56 -8.73 -11.66
CA ASN A 74 10.21 -10.05 -11.66
C ASN A 74 9.53 -11.01 -10.70
N ALA A 75 9.08 -10.55 -9.53
CA ALA A 75 8.30 -11.38 -8.60
C ALA A 75 7.02 -11.90 -9.26
N ILE A 76 6.27 -11.00 -9.92
CA ILE A 76 5.05 -11.37 -10.65
C ILE A 76 5.36 -12.36 -11.78
N LYS A 77 6.39 -12.08 -12.60
CA LYS A 77 6.81 -12.97 -13.71
C LYS A 77 7.29 -14.35 -13.23
N LYS A 78 7.86 -14.44 -12.03
CA LYS A 78 8.30 -15.70 -11.41
C LYS A 78 7.14 -16.53 -10.86
N GLY A 79 5.91 -16.07 -11.00
CA GLY A 79 4.72 -16.80 -10.57
C GLY A 79 4.24 -16.44 -9.17
N TRP A 80 4.58 -15.24 -8.66
CA TRP A 80 3.89 -14.73 -7.48
C TRP A 80 2.38 -14.73 -7.75
N SER A 81 1.63 -15.28 -6.81
CA SER A 81 0.17 -15.35 -6.82
C SER A 81 -0.37 -14.76 -5.52
N ASN A 82 -1.59 -14.22 -5.57
CA ASN A 82 -2.23 -13.58 -4.42
C ASN A 82 -2.23 -14.49 -3.20
N ALA A 83 -2.11 -13.90 -2.01
CA ALA A 83 -2.31 -14.63 -0.76
C ALA A 83 -3.73 -15.24 -0.74
N PRO A 84 -3.92 -16.42 -0.14
CA PRO A 84 -5.24 -17.05 -0.07
C PRO A 84 -6.27 -16.08 0.51
N ALA A 85 -7.37 -15.89 -0.22
CA ALA A 85 -8.43 -14.97 0.17
C ALA A 85 -9.06 -15.42 1.49
N GLY A 86 -8.89 -14.64 2.57
CA GLY A 86 -9.42 -15.02 3.88
C GLY A 86 -9.21 -14.05 5.03
N GLN A 87 -8.33 -13.04 4.93
CA GLN A 87 -8.13 -12.06 6.00
C GLN A 87 -8.09 -10.64 5.43
N ILE A 88 -9.28 -10.06 5.21
CA ILE A 88 -9.43 -8.60 5.19
C ILE A 88 -9.67 -8.20 6.64
N HIS A 89 -8.64 -7.67 7.31
CA HIS A 89 -8.85 -7.01 8.59
C HIS A 89 -9.56 -5.69 8.30
N LYS A 90 -10.88 -5.65 8.46
CA LYS A 90 -11.61 -4.39 8.51
C LYS A 90 -11.37 -3.81 9.89
N SER A 91 -10.50 -2.82 10.03
CA SER A 91 -10.54 -2.02 11.25
C SER A 91 -11.87 -1.26 11.25
N ASN A 92 -12.53 -1.16 12.40
CA ASN A 92 -13.73 -0.33 12.53
C ASN A 92 -13.46 1.16 12.20
N SER A 93 -12.19 1.58 12.17
CA SER A 93 -11.76 2.91 11.71
C SER A 93 -11.70 3.07 10.19
N ASP A 94 -11.72 1.98 9.42
CA ASP A 94 -11.56 2.01 7.96
C ASP A 94 -12.88 2.31 7.24
N VAL A 95 -13.99 2.33 7.97
CA VAL A 95 -15.29 2.79 7.47
C VAL A 95 -15.33 4.32 7.64
N PHE A 96 -14.91 5.04 6.59
CA PHE A 96 -15.07 6.48 6.52
C PHE A 96 -16.57 6.80 6.34
N ASP A 97 -17.26 7.05 7.44
CA ASP A 97 -18.66 7.46 7.41
C ASP A 97 -18.75 8.92 6.98
N PHE A 98 -19.32 9.18 5.80
CA PHE A 98 -19.55 10.53 5.30
C PHE A 98 -20.79 11.20 5.92
N SER A 99 -21.65 10.44 6.60
CA SER A 99 -22.87 10.98 7.22
C SER A 99 -22.58 11.91 8.40
N GLN A 100 -21.43 11.72 9.06
CA GLN A 100 -20.99 12.56 10.18
C GLN A 100 -20.47 13.94 9.77
N TYR A 101 -20.30 14.20 8.47
CA TYR A 101 -19.81 15.48 7.92
C TYR A 101 -20.88 16.25 7.12
N GLN A 102 -22.16 15.83 7.15
CA GLN A 102 -23.24 16.68 6.66
C GLN A 102 -23.48 17.82 7.65
N ASP A 103 -22.77 18.91 7.42
CA ASP A 103 -22.96 20.20 8.07
C ASP A 103 -24.39 20.71 7.82
N SER A 104 -25.16 20.88 8.90
CA SER A 104 -26.56 21.31 8.92
C SER A 104 -26.73 22.82 8.82
N SER A 105 -25.81 23.54 8.16
CA SER A 105 -25.83 25.01 8.03
C SER A 105 -26.27 25.55 6.66
N LEU A 106 -26.83 24.73 5.76
CA LEU A 106 -27.50 25.21 4.53
C LEU A 106 -29.03 25.15 4.64
N THR A 107 -29.59 25.83 5.64
CA THR A 107 -30.97 26.35 5.57
C THR A 107 -30.91 27.88 5.57
N LEU A 108 -30.35 28.43 4.50
CA LEU A 108 -30.44 29.87 4.23
C LEU A 108 -31.81 30.14 3.58
N ASN A 109 -32.74 30.59 4.42
CA ASN A 109 -33.94 31.38 4.14
C ASN A 109 -34.35 31.52 2.66
N ARG A 110 -35.33 30.70 2.26
CA ARG A 110 -36.28 31.07 1.21
C ARG A 110 -37.60 31.37 1.90
N GLU A 111 -37.84 32.65 2.15
CA GLU A 111 -39.12 33.37 2.10
C GLU A 111 -38.89 34.85 2.39
#